data_AF-A0A9P8CAY1-F1
#
_entry.id   AF-A0A9P8CAY1-F1
#
_cell.length_a   1.000
_cell.length_b   1.000
_cell.length_c   1.000
_cell.angle_alpha   90.00
_cell.angle_beta   90.00
_cell.angle_gamma   90.00
#
_symmetry.space_group_name_H-M   'P 1'
#
loop_
_entity.id
_entity.type
_entity.pdbx_description
1 polymer ?
#
loop_
_entity_poly.entity_id
_entity_poly.type
_entity_poly.pdbx_seq_one_letter_code
_entity_poly.pdbx_strand_id
1 'polypeptide(L)'
;MHGWIDSVQFWQWQGPMDCLNGACLYLSRRGTALITSENVANLIPGKGVGLVAGRTIREGEVVVLSEPPTVVVRLAAHVQLENKYIANYLDMARVNHDCRPNIVYRYDNMHLTAFAARDITAGEEFSVSYIEELKPRAERLSRLQKLENRIETVVMPETGEQLVALYAQERLHAFKGSAYRRAALNFAMFGLEEEARDYARIAVEALMRELGPESNSTISTKLLASSPRDHWAWRWRLLR
;
A
#
# COMPACT_ATOMS: atom_id res chain seq x y z
N MET A 1 49.52 8.01 -22.24
CA MET A 1 49.22 6.64 -21.76
C MET A 1 48.37 6.78 -20.51
N HIS A 2 47.14 6.28 -20.58
CA HIS A 2 46.17 6.30 -19.50
C HIS A 2 46.52 5.21 -18.48
N GLY A 3 46.93 5.61 -17.28
CA GLY A 3 47.04 4.73 -16.12
C GLY A 3 45.72 4.73 -15.36
N TRP A 4 45.01 3.61 -15.43
CA TRP A 4 43.79 3.35 -14.67
C TRP A 4 44.15 3.22 -13.18
N ILE A 5 43.53 4.04 -12.34
CA ILE A 5 43.48 3.80 -10.90
C ILE A 5 42.19 3.05 -10.62
N ASP A 6 42.32 1.73 -10.51
CA ASP A 6 41.35 0.88 -9.84
C ASP A 6 41.35 1.25 -8.35
N SER A 7 40.36 2.04 -7.94
CA SER A 7 39.90 2.07 -6.56
C SER A 7 38.42 2.41 -6.53
N VAL A 8 37.59 1.36 -6.63
CA VAL A 8 36.23 1.41 -6.12
C VAL A 8 36.33 1.49 -4.60
N GLN A 9 36.65 2.67 -4.08
CA GLN A 9 36.36 2.98 -2.69
C GLN A 9 34.84 2.99 -2.57
N PHE A 10 34.32 1.93 -1.96
CA PHE A 10 32.98 1.93 -1.40
C PHE A 10 32.85 3.20 -0.55
N TRP A 11 32.09 4.17 -1.05
CA TRP A 11 31.65 5.30 -0.24
C TRP A 11 30.76 4.74 0.86
N GLN A 12 31.34 4.42 2.01
CA GLN A 12 30.59 4.25 3.25
C GLN A 12 29.93 5.59 3.52
N TRP A 13 28.64 5.69 3.18
CA TRP A 13 27.82 6.82 3.54
C TRP A 13 27.77 6.92 5.07
N GLN A 14 28.27 8.03 5.64
CA GLN A 14 28.36 8.24 7.10
C GLN A 14 27.13 8.93 7.69
N GLY A 15 25.98 8.92 7.02
CA GLY A 15 24.83 9.70 7.46
C GLY A 15 24.76 11.10 6.84
N PRO A 16 23.63 11.82 6.98
CA PRO A 16 23.57 13.24 6.69
C PRO A 16 24.45 14.00 7.70
N MET A 17 25.26 14.94 7.22
CA MET A 17 26.24 15.63 8.09
C MET A 17 25.62 16.62 9.10
N ASP A 18 24.33 16.95 8.98
CA ASP A 18 23.68 17.98 9.80
C ASP A 18 22.24 17.58 10.14
N CYS A 19 22.07 16.86 11.24
CA CYS A 19 20.77 16.51 11.82
C CYS A 19 20.48 17.37 13.06
N LEU A 20 19.38 18.13 13.07
CA LEU A 20 18.91 18.90 14.22
C LEU A 20 17.47 18.50 14.53
N ASN A 21 17.20 18.04 15.76
CA ASN A 21 15.86 17.64 16.22
C ASN A 21 15.14 16.62 15.30
N GLY A 22 15.87 15.63 14.78
CA GLY A 22 15.30 14.62 13.86
C GLY A 22 15.11 15.08 12.42
N ALA A 23 15.45 16.35 12.12
CA ALA A 23 15.49 16.86 10.76
C ALA A 23 16.93 16.90 10.23
N CYS A 24 17.24 16.15 9.18
CA CYS A 24 18.56 16.07 8.57
C CYS A 24 18.60 16.74 7.19
N LEU A 25 19.61 17.57 6.94
CA LEU A 25 19.83 18.16 5.62
C LEU A 25 20.68 17.22 4.75
N TYR A 26 20.16 16.82 3.61
CA TYR A 26 20.91 16.06 2.60
C TYR A 26 21.26 16.97 1.42
N LEU A 27 22.56 17.09 1.13
CA LEU A 27 23.07 17.86 0.01
C LEU A 27 23.66 16.91 -1.03
N SER A 28 23.19 16.99 -2.27
CA SER A 28 23.76 16.26 -3.41
C SER A 28 23.96 17.18 -4.61
N ARG A 29 24.76 16.73 -5.59
CA ARG A 29 24.93 17.45 -6.87
C ARG A 29 23.63 17.62 -7.68
N ARG A 30 22.57 16.89 -7.33
CA ARG A 30 21.25 16.96 -8.00
C ARG A 30 20.21 17.77 -7.21
N GLY A 31 20.57 18.28 -6.03
CA GLY A 31 19.68 19.09 -5.21
C GLY A 31 19.86 18.88 -3.70
N THR A 32 19.19 19.72 -2.93
CA THR A 32 19.09 19.69 -1.47
C THR A 32 17.78 19.05 -1.05
N ALA A 33 17.80 18.21 -0.02
CA ALA A 33 16.61 17.51 0.46
C ALA A 33 16.59 17.50 1.99
N LEU A 34 15.49 17.96 2.60
CA LEU A 34 15.27 17.89 4.04
C LEU A 34 14.69 16.51 4.39
N ILE A 35 15.26 15.82 5.35
CA ILE A 35 14.77 14.56 5.94
C ILE A 35 14.15 14.97 7.26
N THR A 36 12.88 14.70 7.53
CA THR A 36 12.21 15.15 8.77
C THR A 36 11.68 14.01 9.63
N SER A 37 11.92 12.76 9.23
CA SER A 37 11.43 11.57 9.93
C SER A 37 12.55 10.77 10.59
N GLU A 38 12.17 9.96 11.59
CA GLU A 38 13.03 8.94 12.21
C GLU A 38 13.52 7.87 11.20
N ASN A 39 12.99 7.89 9.97
CA ASN A 39 13.37 6.98 8.90
C ASN A 39 14.68 7.42 8.25
N VAL A 40 15.62 6.49 8.12
CA VAL A 40 16.96 6.79 7.63
C VAL A 40 16.98 6.75 6.10
N ALA A 41 17.43 7.83 5.47
CA ALA A 41 17.62 7.89 4.02
C ALA A 41 19.00 7.33 3.63
N ASN A 42 19.03 6.21 2.90
CA ASN A 42 20.26 5.52 2.50
C ASN A 42 20.43 5.44 0.98
N LEU A 43 21.67 5.23 0.53
CA LEU A 43 21.96 4.78 -0.83
C LEU A 43 21.60 3.30 -0.98
N ILE A 44 20.67 3.00 -1.88
CA ILE A 44 20.18 1.67 -2.19
C ILE A 44 20.75 1.23 -3.54
N PRO A 45 21.48 0.09 -3.60
CA PRO A 45 22.07 -0.41 -4.83
C PRO A 45 21.07 -0.49 -5.98
N GLY A 46 21.35 0.19 -7.09
CA GLY A 46 20.51 0.19 -8.29
C GLY A 46 19.22 1.03 -8.21
N LYS A 47 18.84 1.58 -7.05
CA LYS A 47 17.62 2.38 -6.86
C LYS A 47 17.87 3.85 -6.51
N GLY A 48 19.08 4.21 -6.07
CA GLY A 48 19.41 5.59 -5.71
C GLY A 48 19.22 5.84 -4.22
N VAL A 49 18.53 6.91 -3.84
CA VAL A 49 18.25 7.21 -2.41
C VAL A 49 16.90 6.59 -2.05
N GLY A 50 16.82 5.90 -0.92
CA GLY A 50 15.59 5.29 -0.39
C GLY A 50 15.48 5.42 1.13
N LEU A 51 14.27 5.33 1.67
CA LEU A 51 14.06 5.25 3.11
C LEU A 51 14.14 3.79 3.59
N VAL A 52 14.75 3.56 4.75
CA VAL A 52 14.78 2.25 5.41
C VAL A 52 14.17 2.31 6.81
N ALA A 53 13.68 1.17 7.29
CA ALA A 53 13.16 1.05 8.64
C ALA A 53 14.29 1.15 9.69
N GLY A 54 14.22 2.11 10.61
CA GLY A 54 15.18 2.23 11.72
C GLY A 54 15.04 1.14 12.79
N ARG A 55 13.91 0.44 12.81
CA ARG A 55 13.58 -0.66 13.71
C ARG A 55 12.65 -1.64 13.02
N THR A 56 12.38 -2.79 13.66
CA THR A 56 11.30 -3.67 13.23
C THR A 56 9.95 -2.96 13.39
N ILE A 57 9.12 -3.02 12.35
CA ILE A 57 7.78 -2.43 12.27
C ILE A 57 6.81 -3.57 12.01
N ARG A 58 5.72 -3.63 12.79
CA ARG A 58 4.73 -4.69 12.65
C ARG A 58 3.71 -4.35 11.57
N GLU A 59 3.11 -5.36 10.98
CA GLU A 59 2.00 -5.17 10.06
C GLU A 59 0.92 -4.25 10.67
N GLY A 60 0.45 -3.28 9.89
CA GLY A 60 -0.60 -2.34 10.25
C GLY A 60 -0.12 -1.14 11.05
N GLU A 61 1.12 -1.14 11.51
CA GLU A 61 1.73 -0.01 12.20
C GLU A 61 1.90 1.20 11.28
N VAL A 62 1.78 2.41 11.83
CA VAL A 62 1.99 3.67 11.12
C VAL A 62 3.49 3.86 10.86
N VAL A 63 3.85 4.04 9.59
CA VAL A 63 5.23 4.31 9.14
C VAL A 63 5.46 5.81 8.95
N VAL A 64 4.49 6.50 8.34
CA VAL A 64 4.48 7.97 8.18
C VAL A 64 3.17 8.48 8.75
N LEU A 65 3.27 9.35 9.76
CA LEU A 65 2.11 9.88 10.45
C LEU A 65 1.66 11.21 9.82
N SER A 66 0.48 11.19 9.20
CA SER A 66 -0.33 12.39 8.89
C SER A 66 0.46 13.57 8.31
N GLU A 67 1.36 13.29 7.37
CA GLU A 67 2.25 14.26 6.74
C GLU A 67 1.42 15.25 5.91
N PRO A 68 1.46 16.56 6.19
CA PRO A 68 0.86 17.55 5.31
C PRO A 68 1.72 17.70 4.04
N PRO A 69 1.15 18.15 2.92
CA PRO A 69 1.92 18.33 1.71
C PRO A 69 2.83 19.56 1.86
N THR A 70 4.09 19.41 1.45
CA THR A 70 5.06 20.51 1.46
C THR A 70 4.77 21.52 0.35
N VAL A 71 4.37 21.03 -0.82
CA VAL A 71 3.98 21.86 -1.96
C VAL A 71 2.66 21.37 -2.50
N VAL A 72 1.72 22.29 -2.74
CA VAL A 72 0.45 22.02 -3.40
C VAL A 72 0.33 22.93 -4.62
N VAL A 73 0.18 22.32 -5.80
CA VAL A 73 -0.03 23.02 -7.05
C VAL A 73 -1.47 22.80 -7.51
N ARG A 74 -2.20 23.89 -7.70
CA ARG A 74 -3.55 23.84 -8.29
C ARG A 74 -3.42 23.66 -9.81
N LEU A 75 -3.93 22.54 -10.33
CA LEU A 75 -3.88 22.21 -11.76
C LEU A 75 -4.77 23.10 -12.63
N ALA A 76 -5.78 23.76 -12.04
CA ALA A 76 -6.65 24.70 -12.75
C ALA A 76 -5.86 25.85 -13.42
N ALA A 77 -4.67 26.19 -12.91
CA ALA A 77 -3.81 27.22 -13.50
C ALA A 77 -3.11 26.77 -14.81
N HIS A 78 -3.09 25.46 -15.13
CA HIS A 78 -2.37 24.93 -16.29
C HIS A 78 -3.25 24.20 -17.32
N VAL A 79 -4.42 23.65 -16.93
CA VAL A 79 -5.15 22.71 -17.83
C VAL A 79 -6.69 22.82 -17.79
N GLN A 80 -7.29 23.91 -17.30
CA GLN A 80 -8.78 24.05 -17.19
C GLN A 80 -9.48 22.86 -16.47
N LEU A 81 -8.77 22.13 -15.62
CA LEU A 81 -9.35 21.09 -14.78
C LEU A 81 -9.67 21.70 -13.41
N GLU A 82 -10.94 22.06 -13.21
CA GLU A 82 -11.41 22.59 -11.93
C GLU A 82 -11.15 21.58 -10.79
N ASN A 83 -10.68 22.09 -9.64
CA ASN A 83 -10.52 21.36 -8.38
C ASN A 83 -9.56 20.15 -8.37
N LYS A 84 -8.57 20.09 -9.27
CA LYS A 84 -7.45 19.14 -9.16
C LYS A 84 -6.20 19.79 -8.54
N TYR A 85 -5.52 19.04 -7.68
CA TYR A 85 -4.29 19.44 -7.02
C TYR A 85 -3.21 18.38 -7.24
N ILE A 86 -1.96 18.82 -7.39
CA ILE A 86 -0.78 17.97 -7.24
C ILE A 86 -0.15 18.35 -5.91
N ALA A 87 0.15 17.36 -5.09
CA ALA A 87 0.75 17.53 -3.77
C ALA A 87 2.07 16.76 -3.69
N ASN A 88 3.07 17.36 -3.04
CA ASN A 88 4.34 16.72 -2.73
C ASN A 88 4.45 16.45 -1.23
N TYR A 89 4.84 15.22 -0.88
CA TYR A 89 5.07 14.74 0.47
C TYR A 89 6.53 14.27 0.52
N LEU A 90 7.36 14.91 1.35
CA LEU A 90 8.82 14.80 1.24
C LEU A 90 9.32 13.42 1.67
N ASP A 91 8.74 12.83 2.71
CA ASP A 91 9.13 11.49 3.14
C ASP A 91 8.72 10.46 2.07
N MET A 92 7.49 10.56 1.56
CA MET A 92 7.00 9.63 0.53
C MET A 92 7.67 9.80 -0.84
N ALA A 93 8.16 11.00 -1.16
CA ALA A 93 8.93 11.24 -2.38
C ALA A 93 10.27 10.48 -2.43
N ARG A 94 10.72 9.92 -1.30
CA ARG A 94 11.94 9.11 -1.18
C ARG A 94 11.67 7.61 -1.13
N VAL A 95 10.42 7.19 -1.06
CA VAL A 95 10.06 5.77 -0.99
C VAL A 95 10.10 5.20 -2.39
N ASN A 96 10.98 4.21 -2.61
CA ASN A 96 11.20 3.65 -3.94
C ASN A 96 10.07 2.72 -4.38
N HIS A 97 10.05 2.42 -5.68
CA HIS A 97 9.07 1.49 -6.25
C HIS A 97 9.41 0.02 -5.94
N ASP A 98 8.39 -0.75 -5.58
CA ASP A 98 8.34 -2.20 -5.74
C ASP A 98 6.93 -2.60 -6.22
N CYS A 99 6.83 -3.59 -7.11
CA CYS A 99 5.54 -4.15 -7.53
C CYS A 99 4.86 -4.96 -6.41
N ARG A 100 5.60 -5.32 -5.36
CA ARG A 100 5.13 -6.00 -4.15
C ARG A 100 5.52 -5.16 -2.92
N PRO A 101 4.93 -3.97 -2.78
CA PRO A 101 5.37 -3.01 -1.78
C PRO A 101 5.12 -3.51 -0.36
N ASN A 102 5.94 -3.03 0.57
CA ASN A 102 5.79 -3.29 2.01
C ASN A 102 5.07 -2.17 2.75
N ILE A 103 4.71 -1.07 2.08
CA ILE A 103 3.88 0.01 2.60
C ILE A 103 2.62 0.21 1.74
N VAL A 104 1.52 0.54 2.40
CA VAL A 104 0.33 1.14 1.80
C VAL A 104 0.12 2.54 2.39
N TYR A 105 -0.38 3.48 1.60
CA TYR A 105 -0.65 4.84 2.08
C TYR A 105 -2.03 5.31 1.65
N ARG A 106 -2.58 6.26 2.42
CA ARG A 106 -3.83 6.93 2.08
C ARG A 106 -3.71 8.44 2.26
N TYR A 107 -4.61 9.17 1.63
CA TYR A 107 -4.76 10.61 1.83
C TYR A 107 -6.11 10.91 2.46
N ASP A 108 -6.10 11.61 3.60
CA ASP A 108 -7.29 12.13 4.26
C ASP A 108 -7.15 13.66 4.38
N ASN A 109 -8.02 14.43 3.74
CA ASN A 109 -7.95 15.91 3.73
C ASN A 109 -6.55 16.48 3.38
N MET A 110 -5.91 15.92 2.35
CA MET A 110 -4.52 16.20 1.95
C MET A 110 -3.43 15.81 2.95
N HIS A 111 -3.75 15.12 4.05
CA HIS A 111 -2.72 14.51 4.90
C HIS A 111 -2.45 13.09 4.44
N LEU A 112 -1.18 12.76 4.21
CA LEU A 112 -0.78 11.39 3.91
C LEU A 112 -0.51 10.61 5.20
N THR A 113 -1.07 9.41 5.30
CA THR A 113 -0.66 8.43 6.31
C THR A 113 -0.23 7.15 5.62
N ALA A 114 0.95 6.64 5.99
CA ALA A 114 1.50 5.38 5.48
C ALA A 114 1.51 4.31 6.56
N PHE A 115 1.20 3.07 6.19
CA PHE A 115 1.10 1.92 7.07
C PHE A 115 1.92 0.76 6.54
N ALA A 116 2.49 -0.04 7.44
CA ALA A 116 3.16 -1.27 7.07
C ALA A 116 2.14 -2.29 6.54
N ALA A 117 2.37 -2.80 5.33
CA ALA A 117 1.51 -3.80 4.68
C ALA A 117 1.78 -5.23 5.18
N ARG A 118 2.95 -5.45 5.77
CA ARG A 118 3.43 -6.68 6.41
C ARG A 118 4.45 -6.27 7.47
N ASP A 119 4.98 -7.24 8.22
CA ASP A 119 6.15 -6.98 9.07
C ASP A 119 7.34 -6.53 8.20
N ILE A 120 8.06 -5.52 8.69
CA ILE A 120 9.24 -4.91 8.05
C ILE A 120 10.40 -4.99 9.05
N THR A 121 11.51 -5.55 8.62
CA THR A 121 12.70 -5.73 9.47
C THR A 121 13.53 -4.45 9.55
N ALA A 122 14.28 -4.26 10.64
CA ALA A 122 15.20 -3.12 10.74
C ALA A 122 16.25 -3.15 9.61
N GLY A 123 16.48 -2.01 8.97
CA GLY A 123 17.34 -1.85 7.80
C GLY A 123 16.69 -2.20 6.46
N GLU A 124 15.47 -2.74 6.47
CA GLU A 124 14.74 -3.04 5.23
C GLU A 124 14.24 -1.76 4.56
N GLU A 125 14.37 -1.69 3.24
CA GLU A 125 13.91 -0.56 2.44
C GLU A 125 12.38 -0.48 2.41
N PHE A 126 11.84 0.71 2.63
CA PHE A 126 10.44 1.01 2.39
C PHE A 126 10.14 1.12 0.90
N SER A 127 9.00 0.59 0.49
CA SER A 127 8.59 0.58 -0.91
C SER A 127 7.09 0.76 -1.07
N VAL A 128 6.71 1.43 -2.17
CA VAL A 128 5.33 1.60 -2.64
C VAL A 128 5.19 1.20 -4.10
N SER A 129 3.97 1.00 -4.59
CA SER A 129 3.74 0.86 -6.03
C SER A 129 3.55 2.23 -6.68
N TYR A 130 4.31 2.58 -7.72
CA TYR A 130 4.10 3.79 -8.52
C TYR A 130 3.08 3.57 -9.65
N ILE A 131 2.69 2.31 -9.86
CA ILE A 131 1.76 1.89 -10.89
C ILE A 131 0.53 1.26 -10.25
N GLU A 132 -0.60 1.32 -10.95
CA GLU A 132 -1.80 0.61 -10.52
C GLU A 132 -1.54 -0.91 -10.38
N GLU A 133 -2.15 -1.47 -9.35
CA GLU A 133 -1.54 -2.42 -8.42
C GLU A 133 -1.61 -3.89 -8.88
N LEU A 134 -2.02 -4.13 -10.13
CA LEU A 134 -2.41 -5.48 -10.62
C LEU A 134 -1.74 -5.89 -11.94
N LYS A 135 -0.49 -5.53 -12.20
CA LYS A 135 0.23 -6.04 -13.40
C LYS A 135 1.37 -7.04 -13.12
N PRO A 136 1.07 -8.32 -12.80
CA PRO A 136 2.01 -9.45 -12.99
C PRO A 136 1.71 -10.33 -14.22
N ARG A 137 2.78 -10.76 -14.92
CA ARG A 137 2.90 -11.72 -16.04
C ARG A 137 1.62 -12.54 -16.37
N ALA A 138 0.84 -12.07 -17.35
CA ALA A 138 -0.33 -12.64 -18.06
C ALA A 138 -1.16 -13.79 -17.43
N GLU A 139 -0.55 -14.94 -17.16
CA GLU A 139 -1.24 -16.13 -16.65
C GLU A 139 -1.82 -15.90 -15.23
N ARG A 140 -1.08 -15.20 -14.38
CA ARG A 140 -1.55 -14.81 -13.05
C ARG A 140 -2.67 -13.79 -13.11
N LEU A 141 -2.61 -12.85 -14.06
CA LEU A 141 -3.67 -11.88 -14.30
C LEU A 141 -4.97 -12.58 -14.68
N SER A 142 -4.90 -13.59 -15.54
CA SER A 142 -6.09 -14.37 -15.93
C SER A 142 -6.71 -15.07 -14.73
N ARG A 143 -5.89 -15.65 -13.84
CA ARG A 143 -6.39 -16.32 -12.63
C ARG A 143 -7.00 -15.33 -11.62
N LEU A 144 -6.34 -14.20 -11.37
CA LEU A 144 -6.85 -13.14 -10.50
C LEU A 144 -8.17 -12.58 -11.02
N GLN A 145 -8.22 -12.20 -12.30
CA GLN A 145 -9.42 -11.64 -12.92
C GLN A 145 -10.63 -12.59 -12.83
N LYS A 146 -10.42 -13.89 -13.06
CA LYS A 146 -11.47 -14.90 -12.92
C LYS A 146 -12.02 -14.96 -11.49
N LEU A 147 -11.13 -14.98 -10.50
CA LEU A 147 -11.52 -15.07 -9.09
C LEU A 147 -12.11 -13.75 -8.54
N GLU A 148 -11.75 -12.61 -9.13
CA GLU A 148 -12.27 -11.30 -8.76
C GLU A 148 -13.63 -10.98 -9.37
N ASN A 149 -13.98 -11.58 -10.51
CA ASN A 149 -15.17 -11.26 -11.29
C ASN A 149 -16.47 -11.56 -10.51
N ARG A 150 -17.33 -10.54 -10.36
CA ARG A 150 -18.59 -10.62 -9.61
C ARG A 150 -19.76 -11.18 -10.40
N ILE A 151 -19.67 -11.15 -11.72
CA ILE A 151 -20.80 -11.40 -12.64
C ILE A 151 -20.80 -12.86 -13.09
N GLU A 152 -19.64 -13.54 -13.06
CA GLU A 152 -19.53 -14.92 -13.52
C GLU A 152 -20.36 -15.90 -12.66
N THR A 153 -20.83 -16.96 -13.31
CA THR A 153 -21.60 -18.05 -12.70
C THR A 153 -20.77 -18.95 -11.78
N VAL A 154 -19.45 -18.74 -11.72
CA VAL A 154 -18.48 -19.58 -10.99
C VAL A 154 -18.11 -19.01 -9.61
N VAL A 155 -18.85 -18.01 -9.10
CA VAL A 155 -18.63 -17.50 -7.73
C VAL A 155 -19.13 -18.54 -6.73
N MET A 156 -18.21 -19.23 -6.07
CA MET A 156 -18.45 -20.20 -5.00
C MET A 156 -17.81 -19.68 -3.70
N PRO A 157 -18.19 -20.18 -2.51
CA PRO A 157 -17.51 -19.81 -1.27
C PRO A 157 -15.98 -19.98 -1.36
N GLU A 158 -15.54 -21.12 -1.88
CA GLU A 158 -14.14 -21.54 -1.92
C GLU A 158 -13.31 -20.72 -2.93
N THR A 159 -13.93 -20.13 -3.95
CA THR A 159 -13.20 -19.25 -4.88
C THR A 159 -12.75 -17.96 -4.19
N GLY A 160 -13.43 -17.56 -3.11
CA GLY A 160 -13.00 -16.48 -2.23
C GLY A 160 -11.71 -16.79 -1.49
N GLU A 161 -11.62 -17.99 -0.91
CA GLU A 161 -10.41 -18.47 -0.22
C GLU A 161 -9.24 -18.65 -1.19
N GLN A 162 -9.50 -19.18 -2.38
CA GLN A 162 -8.50 -19.31 -3.43
C GLN A 162 -7.92 -17.95 -3.83
N LEU A 163 -8.74 -16.90 -3.85
CA LEU A 163 -8.27 -15.54 -4.12
C LEU A 163 -7.35 -15.05 -2.99
N VAL A 164 -7.76 -15.23 -1.74
CA VAL A 164 -6.92 -14.89 -0.57
C VAL A 164 -5.58 -15.61 -0.61
N ALA A 165 -5.59 -16.93 -0.88
CA ALA A 165 -4.39 -17.74 -0.99
C ALA A 165 -3.47 -17.25 -2.12
N LEU A 166 -4.05 -16.86 -3.26
CA LEU A 166 -3.30 -16.33 -4.40
C LEU A 166 -2.63 -14.99 -4.06
N TYR A 167 -3.32 -14.09 -3.35
CA TYR A 167 -2.73 -12.84 -2.87
C TYR A 167 -1.56 -13.08 -1.92
N ALA A 168 -1.70 -14.04 -1.01
CA ALA A 168 -0.64 -14.42 -0.09
C ALA A 168 0.58 -15.01 -0.84
N GLN A 169 0.35 -15.93 -1.77
CA GLN A 169 1.39 -16.54 -2.61
C GLN A 169 2.15 -15.48 -3.43
N GLU A 170 1.42 -14.51 -3.97
CA GLU A 170 2.00 -13.43 -4.77
C GLU A 170 2.57 -12.28 -3.94
N ARG A 171 2.52 -12.37 -2.61
CA ARG A 171 2.99 -11.35 -1.65
C ARG A 171 2.36 -9.98 -1.89
N LEU A 172 1.09 -9.96 -2.27
CA LEU A 172 0.29 -8.74 -2.50
C LEU A 172 -0.27 -8.20 -1.18
N HIS A 173 0.60 -8.07 -0.17
CA HIS A 173 0.19 -7.73 1.19
C HIS A 173 -0.46 -6.35 1.29
N ALA A 174 0.00 -5.38 0.49
CA ALA A 174 -0.53 -4.02 0.46
C ALA A 174 -1.95 -3.90 -0.10
N PHE A 175 -2.45 -4.96 -0.76
CA PHE A 175 -3.73 -4.93 -1.51
C PHE A 175 -4.69 -6.05 -1.08
N LYS A 176 -4.45 -6.65 0.09
CA LYS A 176 -5.15 -7.86 0.54
C LYS A 176 -6.60 -7.59 0.97
N GLY A 177 -6.96 -6.36 1.33
CA GLY A 177 -8.30 -6.00 1.77
C GLY A 177 -9.39 -6.34 0.75
N SER A 178 -9.10 -6.16 -0.55
CA SER A 178 -10.03 -6.53 -1.62
C SER A 178 -10.26 -8.03 -1.74
N ALA A 179 -9.21 -8.84 -1.56
CA ALA A 179 -9.30 -10.31 -1.60
C ALA A 179 -10.12 -10.85 -0.43
N TYR A 180 -9.84 -10.39 0.79
CA TYR A 180 -10.61 -10.78 1.97
C TYR A 180 -12.07 -10.33 1.89
N ARG A 181 -12.33 -9.12 1.38
CA ARG A 181 -13.69 -8.64 1.14
C ARG A 181 -14.42 -9.52 0.13
N ARG A 182 -13.75 -9.95 -0.95
CA ARG A 182 -14.33 -10.88 -1.92
C ARG A 182 -14.67 -12.21 -1.25
N ALA A 183 -13.78 -12.77 -0.43
CA ALA A 183 -14.05 -13.99 0.31
C ALA A 183 -15.29 -13.83 1.20
N ALA A 184 -15.35 -12.78 2.02
CA ALA A 184 -16.48 -12.49 2.88
C ALA A 184 -17.81 -12.40 2.10
N LEU A 185 -17.81 -11.72 0.96
CA LEU A 185 -18.99 -11.60 0.10
C LEU A 185 -19.40 -12.95 -0.48
N ASN A 186 -18.45 -13.79 -0.90
CA ASN A 186 -18.76 -15.11 -1.42
C ASN A 186 -19.44 -15.97 -0.36
N PHE A 187 -18.86 -16.10 0.83
CA PHE A 187 -19.49 -16.85 1.93
C PHE A 187 -20.90 -16.33 2.26
N ALA A 188 -21.08 -15.01 2.32
CA ALA A 188 -22.38 -14.41 2.57
C ALA A 188 -23.42 -14.73 1.49
N MET A 189 -23.02 -14.76 0.21
CA MET A 189 -23.90 -15.14 -0.91
C MET A 189 -24.49 -16.54 -0.79
N PHE A 190 -23.82 -17.43 -0.07
CA PHE A 190 -24.26 -18.80 0.19
C PHE A 190 -24.82 -19.00 1.61
N GLY A 191 -24.96 -17.94 2.40
CA GLY A 191 -25.53 -18.01 3.75
C GLY A 191 -24.60 -18.62 4.80
N LEU A 192 -23.30 -18.65 4.54
CA LEU A 192 -22.26 -19.11 5.47
C LEU A 192 -21.84 -17.94 6.35
N GLU A 193 -22.46 -17.83 7.54
CA GLU A 193 -22.39 -16.64 8.37
C GLU A 193 -21.04 -16.43 9.04
N GLU A 194 -20.47 -17.48 9.64
CA GLU A 194 -19.26 -17.37 10.45
C GLU A 194 -18.06 -17.02 9.58
N GLU A 195 -17.90 -17.73 8.45
CA GLU A 195 -16.83 -17.50 7.49
C GLU A 195 -16.95 -16.12 6.84
N ALA A 196 -18.17 -15.69 6.49
CA ALA A 196 -18.40 -14.34 5.98
C ALA A 196 -17.97 -13.28 7.00
N ARG A 197 -18.31 -13.47 8.27
CA ARG A 197 -18.00 -12.56 9.37
C ARG A 197 -16.49 -12.48 9.61
N ASP A 198 -15.80 -13.61 9.67
CA ASP A 198 -14.37 -13.65 9.98
C ASP A 198 -13.53 -13.04 8.86
N TYR A 199 -13.84 -13.37 7.60
CA TYR A 199 -13.19 -12.71 6.47
C TYR A 199 -13.51 -11.21 6.41
N ALA A 200 -14.74 -10.80 6.75
CA ALA A 200 -15.10 -9.38 6.77
C ALA A 200 -14.33 -8.60 7.84
N ARG A 201 -14.07 -9.17 9.02
CA ARG A 201 -13.26 -8.52 10.07
C ARG A 201 -11.85 -8.22 9.59
N ILE A 202 -11.18 -9.22 9.01
CA ILE A 202 -9.81 -9.06 8.47
C ILE A 202 -9.82 -8.04 7.32
N ALA A 203 -10.83 -8.11 6.45
CA ALA A 203 -10.99 -7.16 5.35
C ALA A 203 -11.17 -5.72 5.86
N VAL A 204 -11.97 -5.48 6.90
CA VAL A 204 -12.17 -4.14 7.47
C VAL A 204 -10.84 -3.55 7.94
N GLU A 205 -10.01 -4.31 8.65
CA GLU A 205 -8.71 -3.81 9.12
C GLU A 205 -7.80 -3.39 7.95
N ALA A 206 -7.73 -4.21 6.89
CA ALA A 206 -6.94 -3.89 5.71
C ALA A 206 -7.51 -2.68 4.93
N LEU A 207 -8.81 -2.69 4.65
CA LEU A 207 -9.50 -1.63 3.89
C LEU A 207 -9.45 -0.27 4.60
N MET A 208 -9.40 -0.25 5.93
CA MET A 208 -9.18 0.98 6.70
C MET A 208 -7.87 1.67 6.35
N ARG A 209 -6.82 0.90 6.08
CA ARG A 209 -5.49 1.41 5.71
C ARG A 209 -5.40 1.71 4.23
N GLU A 210 -5.99 0.85 3.41
CA GLU A 210 -5.97 0.93 1.93
C GLU A 210 -6.88 2.05 1.39
N LEU A 211 -8.13 2.13 1.88
CA LEU A 211 -9.17 2.99 1.30
C LEU A 211 -9.76 4.01 2.28
N GLY A 212 -9.46 3.87 3.58
CA GLY A 212 -10.00 4.74 4.63
C GLY A 212 -11.39 4.33 5.15
N PRO A 213 -11.84 4.96 6.26
CA PRO A 213 -13.07 4.60 6.97
C PRO A 213 -14.36 4.94 6.20
N GLU A 214 -14.33 5.99 5.38
CA GLU A 214 -15.49 6.52 4.65
C GLU A 214 -15.68 5.86 3.28
N SER A 215 -14.78 4.95 2.88
CA SER A 215 -14.92 4.26 1.59
C SER A 215 -16.17 3.37 1.61
N ASN A 216 -16.94 3.37 0.52
CA ASN A 216 -18.11 2.51 0.37
C ASN A 216 -17.76 1.03 0.60
N SER A 217 -16.58 0.60 0.16
CA SER A 217 -16.06 -0.74 0.40
C SER A 217 -15.85 -1.01 1.88
N THR A 218 -15.25 -0.09 2.62
CA THR A 218 -15.01 -0.20 4.07
C THR A 218 -16.35 -0.23 4.83
N ILE A 219 -17.27 0.67 4.52
CA ILE A 219 -18.59 0.76 5.15
C ILE A 219 -19.42 -0.51 4.90
N SER A 220 -19.51 -0.96 3.64
CA SER A 220 -20.23 -2.20 3.29
C SER A 220 -19.63 -3.41 3.99
N THR A 221 -18.29 -3.49 4.09
CA THR A 221 -17.62 -4.62 4.73
C THR A 221 -17.77 -4.58 6.26
N LYS A 222 -17.84 -3.39 6.88
CA LYS A 222 -18.20 -3.26 8.30
C LYS A 222 -19.59 -3.83 8.58
N LEU A 223 -20.58 -3.48 7.76
CA LEU A 223 -21.92 -4.04 7.89
C LEU A 223 -21.90 -5.56 7.76
N LEU A 224 -21.11 -6.08 6.80
CA LEU A 224 -20.93 -7.51 6.64
C LEU A 224 -20.28 -8.18 7.87
N ALA A 225 -19.31 -7.52 8.52
CA ALA A 225 -18.66 -8.02 9.73
C ALA A 225 -19.56 -7.95 10.99
N SER A 226 -20.42 -6.92 11.10
CA SER A 226 -21.31 -6.77 12.26
C SER A 226 -22.58 -7.63 12.13
N SER A 227 -23.18 -7.62 10.94
CA SER A 227 -24.50 -8.20 10.68
C SER A 227 -24.56 -8.82 9.27
N PRO A 228 -23.95 -10.00 9.05
CA PRO A 228 -23.91 -10.62 7.72
C PRO A 228 -25.28 -10.84 7.09
N ARG A 229 -26.30 -11.13 7.91
CA ARG A 229 -27.68 -11.40 7.46
C ARG A 229 -28.43 -10.17 6.92
N ASP A 230 -28.05 -8.99 7.38
CA ASP A 230 -28.65 -7.72 6.96
C ASP A 230 -27.96 -7.14 5.71
N HIS A 231 -26.84 -7.72 5.32
CA HIS A 231 -26.06 -7.27 4.19
C HIS A 231 -26.70 -7.72 2.86
N TRP A 232 -26.68 -6.86 1.83
CA TRP A 232 -27.32 -7.12 0.52
C TRP A 232 -26.87 -8.43 -0.15
N ALA A 233 -25.66 -8.91 0.17
CA ALA A 233 -25.10 -10.12 -0.39
C ALA A 233 -25.71 -11.39 0.22
N TRP A 234 -26.38 -11.30 1.38
CA TRP A 234 -26.84 -12.45 2.14
C TRP A 234 -27.75 -13.36 1.32
N ARG A 235 -27.36 -14.63 1.18
CA ARG A 235 -28.08 -15.68 0.46
C ARG A 235 -28.45 -15.31 -0.98
N TRP A 236 -27.80 -14.31 -1.58
CA TRP A 236 -28.16 -13.81 -2.90
C TRP A 236 -28.09 -14.88 -4.00
N ARG A 237 -27.17 -15.85 -3.87
CA ARG A 237 -27.04 -17.00 -4.79
C ARG A 237 -28.01 -18.15 -4.48
N LEU A 238 -28.65 -18.16 -3.31
CA LEU A 238 -29.67 -19.15 -2.94
C LEU A 238 -31.10 -18.68 -3.26
N LEU A 239 -31.27 -17.40 -3.59
CA LEU A 239 -32.57 -16.77 -3.91
C LEU A 239 -32.79 -16.59 -5.42
N ARG A 240 -31.88 -17.10 -6.26
CA ARG A 240 -31.91 -17.01 -7.73
C ARG A 240 -31.88 -18.39 -8.37
#